data_AF-A0A2P8EGC4-F1
#
_entry.id   AF-A0A2P8EGC4-F1
#
_cell.length_a   1.000
_cell.length_b   1.000
_cell.length_c   1.000
_cell.angle_alpha   90.00
_cell.angle_beta   90.00
_cell.angle_gamma   90.00
#
_symmetry.space_group_name_H-M   'P 1'
#
loop_
_entity.id
_entity.type
_entity.pdbx_description
1 polymer ?
#
loop_
_entity_poly.entity_id
_entity_poly.type
_entity_poly.pdbx_seq_one_letter_code
_entity_poly.pdbx_strand_id
1 'polypeptide(L)'
;MVLVGIAGTWLSWRYFVDTAAGQRLDQSAFSGSAFGRNTLWRGAEPVLDVVSVPFVVLVLGAAAVIAVMRRRWFLPLQVAVLVGGANITTQLLKHVVLDRPTLDGGAGVTPNSLPSGHTTVAASVAAALLLVVPRGARPAVAVLGAGYAALTGVSTMIGGWHRPSDVVAAFTVVLAWAGLTTVLTALSSPERATAARPGATGTKVAAVFFTLAAVASGTVAASALLRTRDQLGSVGPLTERSDLVPAYVGAAFGVVAAASVTFVAVLIAHQAATQHRTVDVEAPPRPQPVG
;
A
#
# COMPACT_ATOMS: atom_id res chain seq x y z
N MET A 1 -4.51 -11.98 0.90
CA MET A 1 -4.44 -10.50 1.00
C MET A 1 -5.11 -9.98 2.26
N VAL A 2 -6.42 -10.20 2.48
CA VAL A 2 -7.14 -9.72 3.68
C VAL A 2 -6.39 -10.02 4.99
N LEU A 3 -6.15 -11.30 5.27
CA LEU A 3 -5.45 -11.74 6.50
C LEU A 3 -4.02 -11.21 6.59
N VAL A 4 -3.31 -11.15 5.47
CA VAL A 4 -1.93 -10.63 5.40
C VAL A 4 -1.90 -9.14 5.74
N GLY A 5 -2.86 -8.37 5.22
CA GLY A 5 -2.98 -6.95 5.52
C GLY A 5 -3.31 -6.70 7.00
N ILE A 6 -4.28 -7.43 7.55
CA ILE A 6 -4.65 -7.36 8.98
C ILE A 6 -3.45 -7.72 9.87
N ALA A 7 -2.80 -8.85 9.59
CA ALA A 7 -1.62 -9.30 10.34
C ALA A 7 -0.47 -8.30 10.21
N GLY A 8 -0.23 -7.75 9.02
CA GLY A 8 0.78 -6.73 8.79
C GLY A 8 0.54 -5.47 9.63
N THR A 9 -0.69 -4.94 9.64
CA THR A 9 -1.05 -3.78 10.45
C THR A 9 -0.88 -4.06 11.94
N TRP A 10 -1.37 -5.21 12.41
CA TRP A 10 -1.26 -5.60 13.81
C TRP A 10 0.19 -5.82 14.24
N LEU A 11 1.00 -6.51 13.44
CA LEU A 11 2.43 -6.74 13.73
C LEU A 11 3.23 -5.43 13.73
N SER A 12 2.91 -4.49 12.83
CA SER A 12 3.53 -3.16 12.83
C SER A 12 3.25 -2.44 14.15
N TRP A 13 1.99 -2.39 14.59
CA TRP A 13 1.65 -1.80 15.89
C TRP A 13 2.31 -2.56 17.05
N ARG A 14 2.13 -3.89 17.09
CA ARG A 14 2.57 -4.74 18.21
C ARG A 14 4.07 -4.62 18.47
N TYR A 15 4.88 -4.45 17.42
CA TYR A 15 6.32 -4.32 17.56
C TYR A 15 6.76 -2.86 17.70
N PHE A 16 6.43 -1.99 16.74
CA PHE A 16 6.98 -0.63 16.68
C PHE A 16 6.30 0.36 17.62
N VAL A 17 5.07 0.05 18.07
CA VAL A 17 4.30 0.91 18.97
C VAL A 17 4.20 0.31 20.37
N ASP A 18 4.01 -1.01 20.50
CA ASP A 18 3.77 -1.66 21.80
C ASP A 18 5.04 -2.30 22.42
N THR A 19 6.24 -1.90 21.97
CA THR A 19 7.50 -2.29 22.62
C THR A 19 8.48 -1.13 22.72
N ALA A 20 9.26 -1.07 23.80
CA ALA A 20 10.30 -0.05 23.97
C ALA A 20 11.38 -0.12 22.87
N ALA A 21 11.78 -1.33 22.46
CA ALA A 21 12.79 -1.53 21.42
C ALA A 21 12.29 -1.05 20.06
N GLY A 22 11.07 -1.42 19.68
CA GLY A 22 10.46 -0.99 18.43
C GLY A 22 10.21 0.51 18.39
N GLN A 23 9.76 1.13 19.49
CA GLN A 23 9.60 2.59 19.55
C GLN A 23 10.93 3.32 19.34
N ARG A 24 12.01 2.89 19.99
CA ARG A 24 13.35 3.50 19.80
C ARG A 24 13.82 3.37 18.36
N LEU A 25 13.63 2.20 17.76
CA LEU A 25 14.02 1.90 16.39
C LEU A 25 13.29 2.80 15.38
N ASP A 26 11.96 2.90 15.50
CA ASP A 26 11.13 3.73 14.63
C ASP A 26 11.41 5.23 14.86
N GLN A 27 11.69 5.61 16.11
CA GLN A 27 12.07 6.97 16.48
C GLN A 27 13.45 7.36 15.92
N SER A 28 14.43 6.44 15.83
CA SER A 28 15.72 6.71 15.19
C SER A 28 15.55 7.10 13.72
N ALA A 29 14.72 6.36 12.97
CA ALA A 29 14.41 6.70 11.58
C ALA A 29 13.63 8.02 11.47
N PHE A 30 12.69 8.28 12.39
CA PHE A 30 11.96 9.54 12.44
C PHE A 30 12.90 10.74 12.69
N SER A 31 13.79 10.64 13.68
CA SER A 31 14.79 11.68 13.98
C SER A 31 15.78 11.88 12.83
N GLY A 32 16.14 10.81 12.12
CA GLY A 32 16.99 10.87 10.92
C GLY A 32 16.41 11.74 9.81
N SER A 33 15.08 11.80 9.66
CA SER A 33 14.42 12.66 8.67
C SER A 33 14.76 14.15 8.84
N ALA A 34 15.03 14.60 10.07
CA ALA A 34 15.26 16.00 10.38
C ALA A 34 16.50 16.58 9.67
N PHE A 35 17.52 15.75 9.43
CA PHE A 35 18.78 16.20 8.79
C PHE A 35 18.63 16.53 7.30
N GLY A 36 17.60 16.00 6.63
CA GLY A 36 17.32 16.26 5.20
C GLY A 36 16.06 17.08 4.96
N ARG A 37 15.22 17.29 5.99
CA ARG A 37 13.88 17.88 5.89
C ARG A 37 13.88 19.21 5.13
N ASN A 38 14.69 20.18 5.55
CA ASN A 38 14.66 21.53 4.97
C ASN A 38 14.96 21.55 3.46
N THR A 39 15.82 20.63 2.99
CA THR A 39 16.19 20.53 1.58
C THR A 39 15.15 19.74 0.78
N LEU A 40 14.68 18.61 1.33
CA LEU A 40 13.78 17.70 0.64
C LEU A 40 12.32 18.17 0.66
N TRP A 41 11.93 19.01 1.62
CA TRP A 41 10.55 19.47 1.80
C TRP A 41 9.98 20.13 0.55
N ARG A 42 10.78 20.93 -0.16
CA ARG A 42 10.35 21.62 -1.40
C ARG A 42 9.85 20.66 -2.48
N GLY A 43 10.37 19.43 -2.52
CA GLY A 43 9.89 18.39 -3.43
C GLY A 43 8.81 17.49 -2.81
N ALA A 44 8.80 17.36 -1.49
CA ALA A 44 7.89 16.47 -0.77
C ALA A 44 6.48 17.08 -0.57
N GLU A 45 6.40 18.38 -0.28
CA GLU A 45 5.17 19.11 0.00
C GLU A 45 4.17 19.07 -1.16
N PRO A 46 4.56 19.35 -2.42
CA PRO A 46 3.61 19.30 -3.54
C PRO A 46 2.99 17.91 -3.76
N VAL A 47 3.69 16.83 -3.40
CA VAL A 47 3.16 15.46 -3.50
C VAL A 47 2.01 15.26 -2.50
N LEU A 48 2.13 15.86 -1.32
CA LEU A 48 1.12 15.77 -0.27
C LEU A 48 -0.12 16.61 -0.62
N ASP A 49 0.07 17.77 -1.24
CA ASP A 49 -1.03 18.66 -1.66
C ASP A 49 -1.99 18.00 -2.65
N VAL A 50 -1.51 17.04 -3.44
CA VAL A 50 -2.35 16.25 -4.36
C VAL A 50 -3.35 15.38 -3.58
N VAL A 51 -2.97 14.89 -2.39
CA VAL A 51 -3.83 14.07 -1.53
C VAL A 51 -4.88 14.96 -0.87
N SER A 52 -5.97 15.22 -1.59
CA SER A 52 -7.02 16.15 -1.16
C SER A 52 -8.42 15.54 -1.29
N VAL A 53 -9.39 16.10 -0.55
CA VAL A 53 -10.80 15.71 -0.65
C VAL A 53 -11.32 15.84 -2.10
N PRO A 54 -11.04 16.94 -2.84
CA PRO A 54 -11.39 17.02 -4.25
C PRO A 54 -10.82 15.89 -5.10
N PHE A 55 -9.59 15.47 -4.84
CA PHE A 55 -8.97 14.36 -5.58
C PHE A 55 -9.68 13.02 -5.33
N VAL A 56 -10.07 12.73 -4.09
CA VAL A 56 -10.87 11.54 -3.76
C VAL A 56 -12.24 11.59 -4.44
N VAL A 57 -12.92 12.74 -4.38
CA VAL A 57 -14.22 12.94 -5.04
C VAL A 57 -14.11 12.74 -6.56
N LEU A 58 -13.05 13.24 -7.18
CA LEU A 58 -12.77 13.06 -8.60
C LEU A 58 -12.65 11.57 -8.97
N VAL A 59 -11.91 10.80 -8.19
CA VAL A 59 -11.73 9.36 -8.43
C VAL A 59 -13.04 8.60 -8.27
N LEU A 60 -13.82 8.89 -7.21
CA LEU A 60 -15.13 8.28 -7.01
C LEU A 60 -16.11 8.63 -8.15
N GLY A 61 -16.13 9.89 -8.58
CA GLY A 61 -16.94 10.36 -9.69
C GLY A 61 -16.55 9.70 -11.01
N ALA A 62 -15.25 9.61 -11.31
CA ALA A 62 -14.74 8.93 -12.51
C ALA A 62 -15.10 7.44 -12.49
N ALA A 63 -15.00 6.77 -11.34
CA ALA A 63 -15.41 5.38 -11.19
C ALA A 63 -16.92 5.19 -11.45
N ALA A 64 -17.76 6.10 -10.95
CA ALA A 64 -19.21 6.09 -11.19
C ALA A 64 -19.54 6.28 -12.68
N VAL A 65 -18.92 7.25 -13.36
CA VAL A 65 -19.11 7.49 -14.79
C VAL A 65 -18.68 6.25 -15.60
N ILE A 66 -17.51 5.69 -15.31
CA ILE A 66 -16.99 4.51 -16.01
C ILE A 66 -17.88 3.28 -15.76
N ALA A 67 -18.42 3.13 -14.55
CA ALA A 67 -19.36 2.08 -14.22
C ALA A 67 -20.63 2.16 -15.07
N VAL A 68 -21.22 3.35 -15.22
CA VAL A 68 -22.41 3.57 -16.07
C VAL A 68 -22.07 3.27 -17.53
N MET A 69 -21.00 3.86 -18.06
CA MET A 69 -20.58 3.69 -19.47
C MET A 69 -20.29 2.23 -19.82
N ARG A 70 -19.69 1.47 -18.90
CA ARG A 70 -19.32 0.06 -19.11
C ARG A 70 -20.32 -0.95 -18.56
N ARG A 71 -21.49 -0.49 -18.08
CA ARG A 71 -22.52 -1.32 -17.41
C ARG A 71 -21.98 -2.17 -16.25
N ARG A 72 -20.99 -1.65 -15.52
CA ARG A 72 -20.37 -2.29 -14.34
C ARG A 72 -20.90 -1.69 -13.05
N TRP A 73 -22.17 -1.95 -12.76
CA TRP A 73 -22.87 -1.35 -11.62
C TRP A 73 -22.24 -1.64 -10.25
N PHE A 74 -21.46 -2.71 -10.12
CA PHE A 74 -20.73 -3.04 -8.88
C PHE A 74 -19.39 -2.30 -8.71
N LEU A 75 -18.84 -1.71 -9.78
CA LEU A 75 -17.53 -1.04 -9.74
C LEU A 75 -17.48 0.15 -8.75
N PRO A 76 -18.48 1.06 -8.70
CA PRO A 76 -18.46 2.17 -7.75
C PRO A 76 -18.51 1.68 -6.32
N LEU A 77 -19.28 0.62 -6.05
CA LEU A 77 -19.34 -0.01 -4.74
C LEU A 77 -17.98 -0.60 -4.35
N GLN A 78 -17.30 -1.31 -5.25
CA GLN A 78 -15.96 -1.85 -4.98
C GLN A 78 -14.96 -0.73 -4.67
N VAL A 79 -14.96 0.35 -5.46
CA VAL A 79 -14.11 1.52 -5.22
C VAL A 79 -14.43 2.18 -3.89
N ALA A 80 -15.71 2.38 -3.57
CA ALA A 80 -16.16 2.96 -2.31
C ALA A 80 -15.77 2.09 -1.10
N VAL A 81 -15.91 0.77 -1.22
CA VAL A 81 -15.50 -0.19 -0.18
C VAL A 81 -13.99 -0.14 0.03
N LEU A 82 -13.18 -0.10 -1.04
CA LEU A 82 -11.72 -0.02 -0.92
C LEU A 82 -11.27 1.31 -0.30
N VAL A 83 -11.68 2.43 -0.88
CA VAL A 83 -11.22 3.76 -0.46
C VAL A 83 -11.85 4.14 0.87
N GLY A 84 -13.17 4.04 0.99
CA GLY A 84 -13.90 4.36 2.22
C GLY A 84 -13.50 3.43 3.36
N GLY A 85 -13.48 2.12 3.12
CA GLY A 85 -13.10 1.13 4.12
C GLY A 85 -11.68 1.36 4.64
N ALA A 86 -10.69 1.50 3.75
CA ALA A 86 -9.30 1.73 4.17
C ALA A 86 -9.15 3.00 5.00
N ASN A 87 -9.76 4.11 4.57
CA ASN A 87 -9.62 5.39 5.28
C ASN A 87 -10.37 5.40 6.62
N ILE A 88 -11.59 4.86 6.68
CA ILE A 88 -12.33 4.73 7.94
C ILE A 88 -11.57 3.83 8.91
N THR A 89 -11.06 2.68 8.45
CA THR A 89 -10.23 1.80 9.28
C THR A 89 -8.98 2.52 9.78
N THR A 90 -8.28 3.26 8.93
CA THR A 90 -7.10 4.02 9.34
C THR A 90 -7.41 5.04 10.44
N GLN A 91 -8.52 5.78 10.34
CA GLN A 91 -8.90 6.74 11.37
C GLN A 91 -9.34 6.05 12.66
N LEU A 92 -10.12 4.96 12.57
CA LEU A 92 -10.56 4.20 13.73
C LEU A 92 -9.38 3.56 14.47
N LEU A 93 -8.44 2.95 13.73
CA LEU A 93 -7.22 2.39 14.31
C LEU A 93 -6.40 3.47 14.99
N LYS A 94 -6.18 4.62 14.33
CA LYS A 94 -5.35 5.70 14.85
C LYS A 94 -5.92 6.34 16.11
N HIS A 95 -7.22 6.60 16.14
CA HIS A 95 -7.84 7.45 17.17
C HIS A 95 -8.62 6.68 18.24
N VAL A 96 -8.95 5.40 18.02
CA VAL A 96 -9.87 4.67 18.90
C VAL A 96 -9.30 3.32 19.35
N VAL A 97 -8.69 2.56 18.45
CA VAL A 97 -8.32 1.15 18.75
C VAL A 97 -6.88 1.00 19.22
N LEU A 98 -5.94 1.69 18.57
CA LEU A 98 -4.52 1.52 18.84
C LEU A 98 -4.02 2.65 19.74
N ASP A 99 -3.67 2.28 20.96
CA ASP A 99 -2.99 3.18 21.88
C ASP A 99 -1.47 3.14 21.65
N ARG A 100 -0.78 4.22 22.01
CA ARG A 100 0.68 4.32 22.02
C ARG A 100 1.15 4.60 23.45
N PRO A 101 1.49 3.57 24.24
CA PRO A 101 2.07 3.78 25.56
C PRO A 101 3.44 4.45 25.43
N THR A 102 3.86 5.24 26.43
CA THR A 102 5.19 5.85 26.43
C THR A 102 6.21 4.85 26.99
N LEU A 103 6.91 4.12 26.13
CA LEU A 103 7.83 3.03 26.51
C LEU A 103 9.30 3.34 26.18
N ASP A 104 9.56 4.39 25.42
CA ASP A 104 10.90 4.80 24.96
C ASP A 104 11.66 5.70 25.95
N GLY A 105 11.14 5.87 27.18
CA GLY A 105 11.75 6.74 28.19
C GLY A 105 11.47 8.23 28.00
N GLY A 106 10.44 8.58 27.21
CA GLY A 106 10.02 9.97 26.99
C GLY A 106 10.70 10.65 25.80
N ALA A 107 11.51 9.91 25.03
CA ALA A 107 12.22 10.41 23.86
C ALA A 107 11.30 10.79 22.68
N GLY A 108 10.02 10.40 22.73
CA GLY A 108 9.04 10.70 21.69
C GLY A 108 7.62 10.77 22.23
N VAL A 109 7.35 11.63 23.22
CA VAL A 109 5.99 11.85 23.76
C VAL A 109 5.09 12.46 22.68
N THR A 110 4.47 11.59 21.89
CA THR A 110 3.48 11.95 20.88
C THR A 110 2.35 10.90 20.89
N PRO A 111 1.10 11.30 20.64
CA PRO A 111 -0.01 10.38 20.46
C PRO A 111 0.26 9.33 19.37
N ASN A 112 -0.56 8.29 19.32
CA ASN A 112 -0.50 7.31 18.24
C ASN A 112 -0.71 7.99 16.87
N SER A 113 0.19 7.69 15.93
CA SER A 113 0.16 8.20 14.56
C SER A 113 -0.05 7.09 13.52
N LEU A 114 -0.08 5.82 13.97
CA LEU A 114 -0.26 4.64 13.12
C LEU A 114 -1.76 4.34 12.93
N PRO A 115 -2.22 4.06 11.70
CA PRO A 115 -1.53 4.14 10.40
C PRO A 115 -1.52 5.55 9.77
N SER A 116 -0.62 5.80 8.81
CA SER A 116 -0.57 7.08 8.07
C SER A 116 -1.82 7.34 7.23
N GLY A 117 -2.44 8.51 7.41
CA GLY A 117 -3.67 8.89 6.72
C GLY A 117 -3.44 9.22 5.24
N HIS A 118 -2.51 10.14 4.95
CA HIS A 118 -2.17 10.55 3.58
C HIS A 118 -1.71 9.36 2.73
N THR A 119 -0.88 8.48 3.31
CA THR A 119 -0.44 7.25 2.63
C THR A 119 -1.61 6.32 2.34
N THR A 120 -2.55 6.16 3.29
CA THR A 120 -3.75 5.33 3.09
C THR A 120 -4.59 5.87 1.94
N VAL A 121 -4.85 7.18 1.89
CA VAL A 121 -5.60 7.83 0.80
C VAL A 121 -4.90 7.58 -0.53
N ALA A 122 -3.61 7.93 -0.64
CA ALA A 122 -2.86 7.79 -1.88
C ALA A 122 -2.81 6.34 -2.37
N ALA A 123 -2.50 5.39 -1.49
CA ALA A 123 -2.41 3.97 -1.84
C ALA A 123 -3.79 3.38 -2.20
N SER A 124 -4.85 3.70 -1.46
CA SER A 124 -6.20 3.19 -1.73
C SER A 124 -6.77 3.74 -3.04
N VAL A 125 -6.56 5.03 -3.33
CA VAL A 125 -6.96 5.65 -4.60
C VAL A 125 -6.19 5.03 -5.77
N ALA A 126 -4.87 4.90 -5.65
CA ALA A 126 -4.05 4.28 -6.68
C ALA A 126 -4.43 2.80 -6.93
N ALA A 127 -4.74 2.04 -5.87
CA ALA A 127 -5.27 0.68 -6.00
C ALA A 127 -6.68 0.67 -6.64
N ALA A 128 -7.55 1.61 -6.30
CA ALA A 128 -8.87 1.74 -6.89
C ALA A 128 -8.82 2.05 -8.40
N LEU A 129 -7.85 2.84 -8.85
CA LEU A 129 -7.65 3.09 -10.28
C LEU A 129 -7.41 1.79 -11.07
N LEU A 130 -6.77 0.78 -10.47
CA LEU A 130 -6.60 -0.54 -11.13
C LEU A 130 -7.92 -1.26 -11.40
N LEU A 131 -8.96 -0.98 -10.62
CA LEU A 131 -10.31 -1.51 -10.84
C LEU A 131 -10.99 -0.84 -12.03
N VAL A 132 -10.72 0.46 -12.20
CA VAL A 132 -11.42 1.36 -13.11
C VAL A 132 -10.81 1.32 -14.53
N VAL A 133 -9.49 1.28 -14.63
CA VAL A 133 -8.76 1.33 -15.90
C VAL A 133 -8.87 0.01 -16.69
N PRO A 134 -8.82 0.06 -18.04
CA PRO A 134 -8.86 -1.15 -18.85
C PRO A 134 -7.64 -2.04 -18.59
N ARG A 135 -7.76 -3.35 -18.84
CA ARG A 135 -6.72 -4.34 -18.52
C ARG A 135 -5.34 -4.01 -19.07
N GLY A 136 -5.25 -3.47 -20.30
CA GLY A 136 -3.98 -3.09 -20.91
C GLY A 136 -3.25 -1.95 -20.19
N ALA A 137 -3.98 -1.05 -19.52
CA ALA A 137 -3.39 0.08 -18.80
C ALA A 137 -3.01 -0.24 -17.34
N ARG A 138 -3.55 -1.34 -16.77
CA ARG A 138 -3.34 -1.71 -15.36
C ARG A 138 -1.86 -1.80 -14.96
N PRO A 139 -0.94 -2.41 -15.75
CA PRO A 139 0.47 -2.48 -15.36
C PRO A 139 1.12 -1.10 -15.21
N ALA A 140 0.86 -0.19 -16.16
CA ALA A 140 1.39 1.18 -16.11
C ALA A 140 0.80 1.96 -14.93
N VAL A 141 -0.51 1.86 -14.72
CA VAL A 141 -1.21 2.48 -13.58
C VAL A 141 -0.73 1.92 -12.26
N ALA A 142 -0.38 0.64 -12.19
CA ALA A 142 0.17 0.03 -10.98
C ALA A 142 1.54 0.62 -10.66
N VAL A 143 2.44 0.73 -11.65
CA VAL A 143 3.78 1.32 -11.47
C VAL A 143 3.68 2.77 -11.04
N LEU A 144 2.90 3.58 -11.75
CA LEU A 144 2.71 4.99 -11.42
C LEU A 144 2.03 5.18 -10.06
N GLY A 145 1.00 4.38 -9.78
CA GLY A 145 0.26 4.41 -8.53
C GLY A 145 1.10 3.98 -7.32
N ALA A 146 1.92 2.94 -7.47
CA ALA A 146 2.86 2.49 -6.45
C ALA A 146 3.93 3.56 -6.19
N GLY A 147 4.48 4.16 -7.24
CA GLY A 147 5.44 5.26 -7.15
C GLY A 147 4.85 6.46 -6.41
N TYR A 148 3.65 6.89 -6.80
CA TYR A 148 2.94 7.99 -6.13
C TYR A 148 2.65 7.70 -4.66
N ALA A 149 2.14 6.50 -4.34
CA ALA A 149 1.85 6.12 -2.96
C ALA A 149 3.11 6.03 -2.09
N ALA A 150 4.20 5.47 -2.64
CA ALA A 150 5.49 5.40 -1.97
C ALA A 150 6.06 6.81 -1.73
N LEU A 151 6.04 7.68 -2.74
CA LEU A 151 6.46 9.07 -2.63
C LEU A 151 5.64 9.82 -1.58
N THR A 152 4.31 9.65 -1.57
CA THR A 152 3.44 10.24 -0.54
C THR A 152 3.85 9.77 0.85
N GLY A 153 4.08 8.45 1.03
CA GLY A 153 4.56 7.89 2.28
C GLY A 153 5.89 8.49 2.74
N VAL A 154 6.88 8.52 1.85
CA VAL A 154 8.18 9.13 2.13
C VAL A 154 8.04 10.64 2.42
N SER A 155 7.18 11.37 1.70
CA SER A 155 6.91 12.78 1.96
C SER A 155 6.37 13.04 3.36
N THR A 156 5.48 12.17 3.88
CA THR A 156 5.02 12.29 5.27
C THR A 156 6.13 12.05 6.30
N MET A 157 7.12 11.22 5.96
CA MET A 157 8.31 11.03 6.80
C MET A 157 9.24 12.24 6.72
N ILE A 158 9.48 12.79 5.52
CA ILE A 158 10.28 14.01 5.32
C ILE A 158 9.71 15.15 6.15
N GLY A 159 8.39 15.34 6.13
CA GLY A 159 7.69 16.35 6.93
C GLY A 159 7.80 16.16 8.44
N GLY A 160 8.30 15.01 8.90
CA GLY A 160 8.32 14.66 10.32
C GLY A 160 6.92 14.47 10.88
N TRP A 161 5.96 14.04 10.06
CA TRP A 161 4.58 13.80 10.50
C TRP A 161 4.38 12.36 10.94
N HIS A 162 5.05 11.44 10.26
CA HIS A 162 4.86 10.01 10.43
C HIS A 162 6.17 9.28 10.60
N ARG A 163 6.14 8.28 11.48
CA ARG A 163 7.21 7.31 11.61
C ARG A 163 7.10 6.28 10.47
N PRO A 164 8.19 5.60 10.09
CA PRO A 164 8.14 4.60 9.03
C PRO A 164 7.09 3.52 9.23
N SER A 165 6.91 3.03 10.46
CA SER A 165 5.92 1.99 10.74
C SER A 165 4.48 2.45 10.45
N ASP A 166 4.15 3.73 10.66
CA ASP A 166 2.85 4.32 10.30
C ASP A 166 2.56 4.18 8.80
N VAL A 167 3.59 4.42 7.98
CA VAL A 167 3.52 4.40 6.51
C VAL A 167 3.40 2.97 6.01
N VAL A 168 4.20 2.05 6.55
CA VAL A 168 4.13 0.61 6.21
C VAL A 168 2.77 0.02 6.62
N ALA A 169 2.26 0.38 7.79
CA ALA A 169 0.93 -0.04 8.25
C ALA A 169 -0.18 0.45 7.30
N ALA A 170 -0.09 1.66 6.76
CA ALA A 170 -1.06 2.17 5.79
C ALA A 170 -1.16 1.28 4.53
N PHE A 171 -0.02 0.81 4.00
CA PHE A 171 -0.03 -0.12 2.86
C PHE A 171 -0.69 -1.45 3.20
N THR A 172 -0.48 -1.98 4.40
CA THR A 172 -1.10 -3.26 4.83
C THR A 172 -2.61 -3.13 5.07
N VAL A 173 -3.08 -1.98 5.57
CA VAL A 173 -4.52 -1.66 5.62
C VAL A 173 -5.13 -1.66 4.22
N VAL A 174 -4.49 -0.97 3.27
CA VAL A 174 -4.96 -0.94 1.87
C VAL A 174 -4.92 -2.33 1.24
N LEU A 175 -3.89 -3.14 1.52
CA LEU A 175 -3.81 -4.52 1.07
C LEU A 175 -4.97 -5.37 1.58
N ALA A 176 -5.40 -5.16 2.83
CA ALA A 176 -6.53 -5.88 3.40
C ALA A 176 -7.82 -5.58 2.62
N TRP A 177 -8.12 -4.30 2.43
CA TRP A 177 -9.32 -3.84 1.72
C TRP A 177 -9.29 -4.19 0.24
N ALA A 178 -8.13 -4.13 -0.42
CA ALA A 178 -8.00 -4.55 -1.81
C ALA A 178 -8.19 -6.07 -1.98
N GLY A 179 -7.78 -6.84 -0.97
CA GLY A 179 -8.10 -8.27 -0.89
C GLY A 179 -9.62 -8.51 -0.84
N LEU A 180 -10.34 -7.73 -0.02
CA LEU A 180 -11.79 -7.83 0.07
C LEU A 180 -12.47 -7.47 -1.25
N THR A 181 -12.03 -6.40 -1.93
CA THR A 181 -12.58 -6.04 -3.23
C THR A 181 -12.27 -7.06 -4.32
N THR A 182 -11.15 -7.77 -4.21
CA THR A 182 -10.85 -8.90 -5.11
C THR A 182 -11.89 -10.01 -4.95
N VAL A 183 -12.27 -10.34 -3.71
CA VAL A 183 -13.33 -11.31 -3.42
C VAL A 183 -14.67 -10.83 -3.98
N LEU A 184 -15.05 -9.57 -3.71
CA LEU A 184 -16.27 -8.99 -4.26
C LEU A 184 -16.27 -9.02 -5.80
N THR A 185 -15.12 -8.77 -6.43
CA THR A 185 -14.95 -8.84 -7.89
C THR A 185 -15.19 -10.25 -8.42
N ALA A 186 -14.65 -11.26 -7.75
CA ALA A 186 -14.84 -12.66 -8.15
C ALA A 186 -16.31 -13.11 -8.02
N LEU A 187 -17.05 -12.55 -7.05
CA LEU A 187 -18.46 -12.86 -6.83
C LEU A 187 -19.40 -12.10 -7.79
N SER A 188 -19.05 -10.88 -8.20
CA SER A 188 -19.83 -10.09 -9.17
C SER A 188 -19.53 -10.53 -10.61
N SER A 189 -20.54 -11.03 -11.34
CA SER A 189 -20.46 -11.62 -12.69
C SER A 189 -19.28 -11.15 -13.57
N PRO A 190 -18.46 -12.08 -14.12
CA PRO A 190 -17.28 -11.72 -14.89
C PRO A 190 -17.62 -10.99 -16.18
N GLU A 191 -16.73 -10.08 -16.56
CA GLU A 191 -16.69 -9.55 -17.92
C GLU A 191 -16.72 -10.70 -18.94
N ARG A 192 -17.65 -10.68 -19.89
CA ARG A 192 -17.61 -11.61 -21.04
C ARG A 192 -16.28 -11.41 -21.75
N ALA A 193 -15.38 -12.39 -21.64
CA ALA A 193 -14.07 -12.36 -22.26
C ALA A 193 -14.23 -12.53 -23.78
N THR A 194 -14.33 -11.42 -24.52
CA THR A 194 -14.15 -11.45 -25.97
C THR A 194 -12.68 -11.76 -26.28
N ALA A 195 -12.47 -12.76 -27.12
CA ALA A 195 -11.18 -13.37 -27.44
C ALA A 195 -10.21 -12.38 -28.12
N ALA A 196 -9.39 -11.73 -27.30
CA ALA A 196 -8.01 -11.31 -27.55
C ALA A 196 -7.45 -10.94 -26.17
N ARG A 197 -6.17 -11.24 -25.88
CA ARG A 197 -5.58 -11.03 -24.53
C ARG A 197 -4.63 -9.81 -24.44
N PRO A 198 -5.07 -8.56 -24.67
CA PRO A 198 -4.24 -7.39 -24.37
C PRO A 198 -3.93 -7.30 -22.87
N GLY A 199 -2.64 -7.26 -22.50
CA GLY A 199 -2.18 -6.89 -21.14
C GLY A 199 -1.53 -8.00 -20.30
N ALA A 200 -1.55 -9.26 -20.72
CA ALA A 200 -0.95 -10.36 -19.95
C ALA A 200 0.59 -10.24 -19.83
N THR A 201 1.27 -9.89 -20.92
CA THR A 201 2.72 -9.66 -20.93
C THR A 201 3.10 -8.46 -20.06
N GLY A 202 2.38 -7.34 -20.19
CA GLY A 202 2.62 -6.15 -19.38
C GLY A 202 2.47 -6.41 -17.87
N THR A 203 1.48 -7.22 -17.50
CA THR A 203 1.30 -7.58 -16.08
C THR A 203 2.42 -8.47 -15.55
N LYS A 204 2.91 -9.44 -16.34
CA LYS A 204 4.08 -10.24 -15.97
C LYS A 204 5.33 -9.38 -15.78
N VAL A 205 5.59 -8.46 -16.70
CA VAL A 205 6.73 -7.53 -16.61
C VAL A 205 6.62 -6.66 -15.35
N ALA A 206 5.45 -6.05 -15.09
CA ALA A 206 5.23 -5.27 -13.89
C ALA A 206 5.37 -6.11 -12.61
N ALA A 207 4.89 -7.36 -12.61
CA ALA A 207 5.03 -8.25 -11.46
C ALA A 207 6.50 -8.60 -11.18
N VAL A 208 7.30 -8.89 -12.21
CA VAL A 208 8.75 -9.11 -12.06
C VAL A 208 9.41 -7.84 -11.53
N PHE A 209 9.12 -6.68 -12.12
CA PHE A 209 9.64 -5.39 -11.66
C PHE A 209 9.35 -5.15 -10.18
N PHE A 210 8.09 -5.30 -9.74
CA PHE A 210 7.73 -5.11 -8.34
C PHE A 210 8.36 -6.14 -7.41
N THR A 211 8.49 -7.39 -7.84
CA THR A 211 9.13 -8.44 -7.04
C THR A 211 10.61 -8.11 -6.82
N LEU A 212 11.31 -7.72 -7.89
CA LEU A 212 12.71 -7.29 -7.80
C LEU A 212 12.86 -6.03 -6.96
N ALA A 213 12.00 -5.03 -7.15
CA ALA A 213 11.98 -3.81 -6.36
C ALA A 213 11.74 -4.10 -4.87
N ALA A 214 10.78 -4.97 -4.55
CA ALA A 214 10.47 -5.40 -3.18
C ALA A 214 11.65 -6.12 -2.52
N VAL A 215 12.30 -7.05 -3.23
CA VAL A 215 13.46 -7.79 -2.71
C VAL A 215 14.65 -6.86 -2.49
N ALA A 216 14.99 -6.03 -3.48
CA ALA A 216 16.12 -5.12 -3.38
C ALA A 216 15.93 -4.09 -2.26
N SER A 217 14.79 -3.37 -2.27
CA SER A 217 14.49 -2.37 -1.23
C SER A 217 14.26 -3.00 0.14
N GLY A 218 13.62 -4.16 0.22
CA GLY A 218 13.42 -4.90 1.46
C GLY A 218 14.74 -5.37 2.08
N THR A 219 15.73 -5.76 1.26
CA THR A 219 17.07 -6.15 1.75
C THR A 219 17.81 -4.94 2.33
N VAL A 220 17.74 -3.79 1.67
CA VAL A 220 18.33 -2.54 2.19
C VAL A 220 17.63 -2.12 3.50
N ALA A 221 16.30 -2.19 3.54
CA ALA A 221 15.53 -1.86 4.73
C ALA A 221 15.86 -2.79 5.90
N ALA A 222 15.89 -4.11 5.66
CA ALA A 222 16.20 -5.11 6.67
C ALA A 222 17.62 -4.95 7.22
N SER A 223 18.62 -4.73 6.34
CA SER A 223 20.00 -4.53 6.77
C SER A 223 20.18 -3.26 7.61
N ALA A 224 19.55 -2.15 7.21
CA ALA A 224 19.54 -0.92 8.01
C ALA A 224 18.83 -1.11 9.35
N LEU A 225 17.67 -1.78 9.36
CA LEU A 225 16.90 -2.05 10.57
C LEU A 225 17.69 -2.89 11.59
N LEU A 226 18.34 -3.96 11.11
CA LEU A 226 19.18 -4.84 11.95
C LEU A 226 20.38 -4.06 12.49
N ARG A 227 21.06 -3.28 11.64
CA ARG A 227 22.18 -2.43 12.07
C ARG A 227 21.77 -1.44 13.16
N THR A 228 20.66 -0.71 12.96
CA THR A 228 20.17 0.27 13.94
C THR A 228 19.75 -0.42 15.25
N ARG A 229 19.15 -1.61 15.17
CA ARG A 229 18.82 -2.42 16.35
C ARG A 229 20.08 -2.81 17.15
N ASP A 230 21.13 -3.27 16.46
CA ASP A 230 22.37 -3.70 17.10
C ASP A 230 23.10 -2.50 17.75
N GLN A 231 23.08 -1.34 17.09
CA GLN A 231 23.61 -0.10 17.65
C GLN A 231 22.85 0.33 18.92
N LEU A 232 21.51 0.33 18.88
CA LEU A 232 20.68 0.65 20.06
C LEU A 232 20.96 -0.29 21.25
N GLY A 233 21.25 -1.56 20.98
CA GLY A 233 21.59 -2.54 22.01
C GLY A 233 22.99 -2.41 22.58
N SER A 234 23.93 -1.81 21.85
CA SER A 234 25.34 -1.69 22.25
C SER A 234 25.68 -0.34 22.88
N VAL A 235 25.19 0.76 22.31
CA VAL A 235 25.55 2.13 22.74
C VAL A 235 24.38 2.92 23.33
N GLY A 236 23.16 2.38 23.32
CA GLY A 236 21.98 3.07 23.81
C GLY A 236 21.36 4.02 22.78
N PRO A 237 20.63 5.08 23.20
CA PRO A 237 19.93 6.00 22.29
C PRO A 237 20.85 6.66 21.27
N LEU A 238 20.44 6.61 19.99
CA LEU A 238 21.20 7.18 18.88
C LEU A 238 20.90 8.68 18.73
N THR A 239 21.95 9.51 18.72
CA THR A 239 21.85 10.96 18.54
C THR A 239 22.67 11.48 17.35
N GLU A 240 23.63 10.68 16.86
CA GLU A 240 24.54 11.11 15.81
C GLU A 240 23.91 11.00 14.41
N ARG A 241 24.24 11.97 13.55
CA ARG A 241 23.78 12.00 12.15
C ARG A 241 24.22 10.76 11.36
N SER A 242 25.43 10.27 11.65
CA SER A 242 26.05 9.07 11.07
C SER A 242 25.20 7.80 11.25
N ASP A 243 24.40 7.74 12.31
CA ASP A 243 23.55 6.57 12.61
C ASP A 243 22.09 6.82 12.22
N LEU A 244 21.58 8.03 12.48
CA LEU A 244 20.18 8.38 12.24
C LEU A 244 19.83 8.48 10.75
N VAL A 245 20.74 9.01 9.92
CA VAL A 245 20.48 9.14 8.47
C VAL A 245 20.37 7.77 7.78
N PRO A 246 21.29 6.80 8.00
CA PRO A 246 21.11 5.45 7.48
C PRO A 246 19.83 4.76 7.95
N ALA A 247 19.43 4.94 9.22
CA ALA A 247 18.18 4.40 9.74
C ALA A 247 16.97 4.95 8.96
N TYR A 248 16.94 6.28 8.73
CA TYR A 248 15.91 6.94 7.93
C TYR A 248 15.90 6.46 6.48
N VAL A 249 17.05 6.42 5.80
CA VAL A 249 17.15 6.01 4.40
C VAL A 249 16.72 4.55 4.24
N GLY A 250 17.19 3.66 5.12
CA GLY A 250 16.75 2.26 5.13
C GLY A 250 15.25 2.11 5.34
N ALA A 251 14.67 2.91 6.24
CA ALA A 251 13.24 2.91 6.48
C ALA A 251 12.43 3.42 5.27
N ALA A 252 12.93 4.41 4.52
CA ALA A 252 12.33 4.86 3.27
C ALA A 252 12.35 3.76 2.19
N PHE A 253 13.42 2.94 2.12
CA PHE A 253 13.42 1.73 1.29
C PHE A 253 12.38 0.70 1.78
N GLY A 254 12.13 0.60 3.09
CA GLY A 254 11.06 -0.22 3.65
C GLY A 254 9.67 0.19 3.15
N VAL A 255 9.43 1.50 2.99
CA VAL A 255 8.21 2.03 2.38
C VAL A 255 8.08 1.61 0.91
N VAL A 256 9.17 1.70 0.14
CA VAL A 256 9.18 1.25 -1.27
C VAL A 256 8.91 -0.26 -1.37
N ALA A 257 9.45 -1.06 -0.45
CA ALA A 257 9.19 -2.49 -0.39
C ALA A 257 7.71 -2.78 -0.11
N ALA A 258 7.12 -2.12 0.90
CA ALA A 258 5.71 -2.27 1.26
C ALA A 258 4.78 -1.86 0.11
N ALA A 259 5.07 -0.76 -0.57
CA ALA A 259 4.33 -0.32 -1.75
C ALA A 259 4.43 -1.36 -2.87
N SER A 260 5.64 -1.84 -3.18
CA SER A 260 5.88 -2.83 -4.25
C SER A 260 5.13 -4.14 -3.99
N VAL A 261 5.21 -4.68 -2.77
CA VAL A 261 4.48 -5.89 -2.35
C VAL A 261 2.97 -5.69 -2.45
N THR A 262 2.47 -4.53 -2.01
CA THR A 262 1.04 -4.23 -2.05
C THR A 262 0.54 -4.18 -3.49
N PHE A 263 1.21 -3.42 -4.36
CA PHE A 263 0.74 -3.22 -5.74
C PHE A 263 0.91 -4.45 -6.61
N VAL A 264 1.96 -5.28 -6.41
CA VAL A 264 2.05 -6.56 -7.13
C VAL A 264 0.95 -7.52 -6.70
N ALA A 265 0.63 -7.59 -5.40
CA ALA A 265 -0.44 -8.42 -4.91
C ALA A 265 -1.80 -7.99 -5.47
N VAL A 266 -2.11 -6.69 -5.43
CA VAL A 266 -3.34 -6.13 -5.99
C VAL A 266 -3.44 -6.38 -7.49
N LEU A 267 -2.37 -6.15 -8.24
CA LEU A 267 -2.35 -6.32 -9.70
C LEU A 267 -2.60 -7.78 -10.10
N ILE A 268 -1.89 -8.73 -9.47
CA ILE A 268 -2.03 -10.17 -9.75
C ILE A 268 -3.42 -10.66 -9.33
N ALA A 269 -3.87 -10.30 -8.13
CA ALA A 269 -5.14 -10.78 -7.59
C ALA A 269 -6.34 -10.28 -8.41
N HIS A 270 -6.34 -9.01 -8.82
CA HIS A 270 -7.38 -8.49 -9.71
C HIS A 270 -7.30 -9.05 -11.12
N GLN A 271 -6.12 -9.43 -11.62
CA GLN A 271 -6.05 -10.15 -12.89
C GLN A 271 -6.71 -11.53 -12.75
N ALA A 272 -6.35 -12.30 -11.72
CA ALA A 272 -6.86 -13.64 -11.46
C ALA A 272 -8.37 -13.67 -11.20
N ALA A 273 -8.89 -12.78 -10.35
CA ALA A 273 -10.32 -12.69 -10.03
C ALA A 273 -11.20 -12.42 -11.26
N THR A 274 -10.62 -11.79 -12.29
CA THR A 274 -11.34 -11.53 -13.52
C THR A 274 -11.16 -12.61 -14.60
N GLN A 275 -10.39 -13.66 -14.33
CA GLN A 275 -10.17 -14.82 -15.22
C GLN A 275 -11.03 -16.05 -14.86
N HIS A 276 -11.42 -16.22 -13.59
CA HIS A 276 -12.17 -17.39 -13.12
C HIS A 276 -13.66 -17.33 -13.54
N ARG A 277 -13.98 -17.73 -14.79
CA ARG A 277 -15.27 -18.37 -15.17
C ARG A 277 -15.32 -18.98 -16.58
N THR A 278 -14.18 -19.24 -17.22
CA THR A 278 -14.15 -19.76 -18.61
C THR A 278 -13.94 -21.27 -18.72
N VAL A 279 -13.97 -22.04 -17.63
CA VAL A 279 -13.55 -23.46 -17.67
C VAL A 279 -14.72 -24.47 -17.62
N ASP A 280 -15.93 -24.12 -17.19
CA ASP A 280 -16.99 -25.13 -16.94
C ASP A 280 -18.18 -25.06 -17.92
N VAL A 281 -17.95 -24.84 -19.21
CA VAL A 281 -18.97 -25.17 -20.22
C VAL A 281 -18.37 -26.22 -21.13
N GLU A 282 -18.45 -27.46 -20.65
CA GLU A 282 -18.26 -28.66 -21.44
C GLU A 282 -19.18 -28.56 -22.67
N ALA A 283 -18.57 -28.49 -23.85
CA ALA A 283 -19.32 -28.42 -25.10
C ALA A 283 -20.20 -29.68 -25.20
N PRO A 284 -21.50 -29.56 -25.55
CA PRO A 284 -22.34 -30.74 -25.72
C PRO A 284 -21.72 -31.67 -26.78
N PRO A 285 -21.75 -33.00 -26.57
CA PRO A 285 -21.17 -33.94 -27.51
C PRO A 285 -21.78 -33.76 -28.90
N ARG A 286 -20.92 -33.72 -29.93
CA ARG A 286 -21.36 -33.59 -31.31
C ARG A 286 -22.25 -34.79 -31.67
N PRO A 287 -23.42 -34.58 -32.33
CA PRO A 287 -24.22 -35.69 -32.80
C PRO A 287 -23.40 -36.54 -33.78
N GLN A 288 -23.39 -37.85 -33.56
CA GLN A 288 -22.78 -38.82 -34.46
C GLN A 288 -23.57 -38.83 -35.78
N PRO A 289 -22.90 -38.87 -36.94
CA PRO A 289 -23.61 -39.03 -38.21
C PRO A 289 -24.30 -40.39 -38.22
N VAL A 290 -25.62 -40.38 -38.39
CA VAL A 290 -26.41 -41.59 -38.65
C VAL A 290 -26.08 -42.02 -40.08
N GLY A 291 -25.50 -43.21 -40.20
CA GLY A 291 -25.21 -43.86 -41.49
C GLY A 291 -26.44 -44.40 -42.18
#